data_AF-A0A161W2Q4-F1
#
_entry.id   AF-A0A161W2Q4-F1
#
_cell.length_a   1.000
_cell.length_b   1.000
_cell.length_c   1.000
_cell.angle_alpha   90.00
_cell.angle_beta   90.00
_cell.angle_gamma   90.00
#
_symmetry.space_group_name_H-M   'P 1'
#
loop_
_entity.id
_entity.type
_entity.pdbx_description
1 polymer ?
#
loop_
_entity_poly.entity_id
_entity_poly.type
_entity_poly.pdbx_seq_one_letter_code
_entity_poly.pdbx_strand_id
1 'polypeptide(L)'
;MASSASPLSPFLSMLSRPKWNMRQRSPQLQFKIIITVLTFSIIILVGLLRTSSHPYIISATQKFRNRIEGNVDDGIPNQVHYIWALNDTSGDLLFTFEQYLSVYSAWYYWKPQTIYLHTNAGEPAIARARDGVFSKWAMRILSIPGLRVNLVEMPNTTKDGVKFRFKEHISDFARVKAVHDYGGIYIDFDIQPLRDIAVLRKSGFNAIGGRQEDNNLNSGSFMSKKGSKMVTKWMNKMHEVYDGRWTTHSNDALTAVARSLVPEPGEMLIMDREAFAPVGWTFDDARDLFGLHNETTHLEQLAPGQPLPSYDGKPPAWARDFSASYMIHCFTPDWDLNQVEGVTEITPAYVLKRQSNFAYATYPVVRDMYHKGLVTLEDKER
;
A
#
# COMPACT_ATOMS: atom_id res chain seq x y z
N MET A 1 51.86 67.81 -7.41
CA MET A 1 51.40 68.81 -8.39
C MET A 1 49.94 69.13 -8.11
N ALA A 2 49.68 70.40 -7.77
CA ALA A 2 48.44 71.19 -7.85
C ALA A 2 47.14 70.58 -7.26
N SER A 3 46.62 71.04 -6.10
CA SER A 3 45.87 72.31 -5.83
C SER A 3 44.55 72.38 -6.60
N SER A 4 43.37 72.64 -6.02
CA SER A 4 42.98 73.80 -5.19
C SER A 4 41.58 73.54 -4.59
N ALA A 5 41.37 73.71 -3.29
CA ALA A 5 40.84 74.92 -2.63
C ALA A 5 39.31 75.14 -2.75
N SER A 6 38.68 75.13 -1.57
CA SER A 6 37.31 75.58 -1.15
C SER A 6 37.12 77.10 -1.38
N PRO A 7 36.10 77.85 -0.86
CA PRO A 7 35.04 77.53 0.13
C PRO A 7 33.65 78.20 -0.12
N LEU A 8 32.68 77.98 0.79
CA LEU A 8 31.94 79.04 1.52
C LEU A 8 30.79 78.43 2.37
N SER A 9 30.91 78.62 3.69
CA SER A 9 29.85 78.59 4.71
C SER A 9 29.21 80.01 4.78
N PRO A 10 28.32 80.42 5.72
CA PRO A 10 27.63 79.72 6.83
C PRO A 10 26.12 80.12 6.99
N PHE A 11 25.40 79.53 7.97
CA PHE A 11 24.71 80.26 9.08
C PHE A 11 23.79 79.31 9.90
N LEU A 12 24.06 79.26 11.21
CA LEU A 12 23.18 79.14 12.40
C LEU A 12 22.04 78.09 12.45
N SER A 13 21.70 77.43 13.56
CA SER A 13 21.87 77.74 14.99
C SER A 13 21.58 76.50 15.87
N MET A 14 22.20 76.47 17.05
CA MET A 14 21.67 76.02 18.36
C MET A 14 20.79 74.74 18.41
N LEU A 15 21.29 73.71 19.11
CA LEU A 15 20.80 73.32 20.45
C LEU A 15 21.58 72.12 20.99
N SER A 16 21.91 72.22 22.27
CA SER A 16 22.69 71.33 23.14
C SER A 16 22.32 69.85 23.09
N ARG A 17 23.32 68.97 23.01
CA ARG A 17 23.21 67.54 23.37
C ARG A 17 23.18 67.40 24.90
N PRO A 18 22.18 66.72 25.50
CA PRO A 18 22.30 66.28 26.88
C PRO A 18 23.16 65.02 26.95
N LYS A 19 24.16 65.02 27.84
CA LYS A 19 24.85 63.81 28.30
C LYS A 19 23.84 62.86 28.92
N TRP A 20 23.49 61.78 28.23
CA TRP A 20 22.71 60.69 28.82
C TRP A 20 23.66 59.69 29.48
N ASN A 21 23.76 59.81 30.81
CA ASN A 21 24.35 58.80 31.68
C ASN A 21 23.55 57.49 31.57
N MET A 22 24.24 56.39 31.26
CA MET A 22 23.72 55.04 31.45
C MET A 22 23.45 54.81 32.95
N ARG A 23 22.20 55.02 33.36
CA ARG A 23 21.68 54.48 34.63
C ARG A 23 21.16 53.06 34.37
N GLN A 24 21.66 52.15 35.20
CA GLN A 24 21.24 50.76 35.37
C GLN A 24 19.72 50.59 35.20
N ARG A 25 19.29 49.89 34.13
CA ARG A 25 17.93 49.34 34.07
C ARG A 25 17.91 48.07 34.91
N SER A 26 16.98 47.97 35.86
CA SER A 26 16.94 46.83 36.78
C SER A 26 16.66 45.53 36.00
N PRO A 27 17.42 44.45 36.25
CA PRO A 27 17.20 43.14 35.60
C PRO A 27 15.77 42.62 35.78
N GLN A 28 15.14 43.00 36.90
CA GLN A 28 13.78 42.63 37.24
C GLN A 28 12.73 43.22 36.29
N LEU A 29 12.94 44.42 35.75
CA LEU A 29 11.99 45.03 34.82
C LEU A 29 12.05 44.38 33.43
N GLN A 30 13.26 44.02 32.96
CA GLN A 30 13.43 43.28 31.70
C GLN A 30 12.86 41.86 31.82
N PHE A 31 13.07 41.20 32.96
CA PHE A 31 12.52 39.87 33.20
C PHE A 31 10.98 39.87 33.27
N LYS A 32 10.38 40.88 33.91
CA LYS A 32 8.91 41.04 33.94
C LYS A 32 8.33 41.28 32.54
N ILE A 33 8.95 42.14 31.74
CA ILE A 33 8.50 42.39 30.36
C ILE A 33 8.58 41.11 29.50
N ILE A 34 9.67 40.35 29.62
CA ILE A 34 9.83 39.08 28.90
C ILE A 34 8.75 38.08 29.31
N ILE A 35 8.48 37.93 30.61
CA ILE A 35 7.42 37.04 31.10
C ILE A 35 6.04 37.50 30.62
N THR A 36 5.75 38.80 30.67
CA THR A 36 4.47 39.35 30.22
C THR A 36 4.27 39.14 28.72
N VAL A 37 5.30 39.35 27.90
CA VAL A 37 5.22 39.08 26.45
C VAL A 37 5.03 37.59 26.19
N LEU A 38 5.77 36.71 26.86
CA LEU A 38 5.61 35.25 26.73
C LEU A 38 4.21 34.78 27.14
N THR A 39 3.69 35.27 28.26
CA THR A 39 2.33 34.91 28.71
C THR A 39 1.27 35.44 27.76
N PHE A 40 1.41 36.67 27.25
CA PHE A 40 0.46 37.22 26.28
C PHE A 40 0.52 36.48 24.93
N SER A 41 1.71 36.09 24.46
CA SER A 41 1.89 35.26 23.26
C SER A 41 1.28 33.87 23.44
N ILE A 42 1.41 33.25 24.61
CA ILE A 42 0.78 31.96 24.92
C ILE A 42 -0.74 32.09 24.96
N ILE A 43 -1.27 33.15 25.56
CA ILE A 43 -2.72 33.38 25.63
C ILE A 43 -3.30 33.64 24.23
N ILE A 44 -2.63 34.42 23.38
CA ILE A 44 -3.03 34.64 21.99
C ILE A 44 -2.96 33.32 21.21
N LEU A 45 -1.90 32.53 21.37
CA LEU A 45 -1.76 31.25 20.70
C LEU A 45 -2.86 30.28 21.12
N VAL A 46 -3.15 30.16 22.42
CA VAL A 46 -4.24 29.32 22.95
C VAL A 46 -5.62 29.83 22.52
N GLY A 47 -5.79 31.16 22.46
CA GLY A 47 -7.01 31.81 21.94
C GLY A 47 -7.25 31.47 20.47
N LEU A 48 -6.23 31.64 19.62
CA LEU A 48 -6.27 31.31 18.19
C LEU A 48 -6.52 29.82 17.96
N LEU A 49 -5.91 28.94 18.77
CA LEU A 49 -6.12 27.49 18.73
C LEU A 49 -7.53 27.08 19.17
N ARG A 50 -8.18 27.84 20.08
CA ARG A 50 -9.56 27.58 20.54
C ARG A 50 -10.62 28.13 19.60
N THR A 51 -10.34 29.19 18.85
CA THR A 51 -11.29 29.78 17.89
C THR A 51 -11.21 29.17 16.50
N SER A 52 -10.17 28.38 16.20
CA SER A 52 -10.03 27.75 14.90
C SER A 52 -10.78 26.42 14.83
N SER A 53 -11.94 26.43 14.18
CA SER A 53 -12.68 25.22 13.76
C SER A 53 -12.02 24.52 12.56
N HIS A 54 -10.79 24.91 12.20
CA HIS A 54 -10.15 24.47 10.98
C HIS A 54 -9.58 23.05 11.18
N PRO A 55 -10.01 22.04 10.41
CA PRO A 55 -9.64 20.64 10.62
C PRO A 55 -8.13 20.37 10.64
N TYR A 56 -7.34 21.20 9.96
CA TYR A 56 -5.88 21.12 9.97
C TYR A 56 -5.26 21.41 11.36
N ILE A 57 -5.79 22.41 12.08
CA ILE A 57 -5.28 22.80 13.40
C ILE A 57 -5.70 21.76 14.45
N ILE A 58 -6.90 21.20 14.32
CA ILE A 58 -7.39 20.08 15.16
C ILE A 58 -6.51 18.83 14.96
N SER A 59 -6.21 18.47 13.71
CA SER A 59 -5.31 17.35 13.40
C SER A 59 -3.89 17.58 13.93
N ALA A 60 -3.34 18.79 13.75
CA ALA A 60 -2.00 19.14 14.26
C ALA A 60 -1.93 19.11 15.79
N THR A 61 -2.95 19.62 16.49
CA THR A 61 -3.01 19.60 17.96
C THR A 61 -3.21 18.19 18.51
N GLN A 62 -4.03 17.36 17.85
CA GLN A 62 -4.20 15.97 18.24
C GLN A 62 -2.93 15.13 18.01
N LYS A 63 -2.22 15.37 16.91
CA LYS A 63 -0.91 14.77 16.63
C LYS A 63 0.15 15.19 17.66
N PHE A 64 0.15 16.46 18.07
CA PHE A 64 1.06 16.96 19.11
C PHE A 64 0.73 16.35 20.48
N ARG A 65 -0.56 16.25 20.82
CA ARG A 65 -1.03 15.61 22.05
C ARG A 65 -0.66 14.13 22.11
N ASN A 66 -0.89 13.37 21.03
CA ASN A 66 -0.53 11.95 20.94
C ASN A 66 0.99 11.74 21.12
N ARG A 67 1.81 12.68 20.61
CA ARG A 67 3.27 12.66 20.77
C ARG A 67 3.72 12.94 22.21
N ILE A 68 3.00 13.78 22.95
CA ILE A 68 3.27 14.05 24.38
C ILE A 68 2.81 12.87 25.26
N GLU A 69 1.71 12.21 24.89
CA GLU A 69 1.15 11.07 25.64
C GLU A 69 1.85 9.73 25.32
N GLY A 70 2.89 9.72 24.48
CA GLY A 70 3.66 8.51 24.14
C GLY A 70 2.92 7.52 23.21
N ASN A 71 1.73 7.87 22.73
CA ASN A 71 1.02 7.13 21.69
C ASN A 71 1.59 7.53 20.33
N VAL A 72 2.64 6.83 19.90
CA VAL A 72 3.08 6.90 18.51
C VAL A 72 1.96 6.29 17.67
N ASP A 73 1.20 7.13 16.97
CA ASP A 73 0.24 6.64 15.99
C ASP A 73 1.03 6.04 14.82
N ASP A 74 1.26 4.73 14.88
CA ASP A 74 2.10 3.96 13.94
C ASP A 74 1.45 3.77 12.55
N GLY A 75 0.41 4.55 12.25
CA GLY A 75 -0.34 4.48 11.00
C GLY A 75 -1.05 3.14 10.85
N ILE A 76 -1.22 2.71 9.62
CA ILE A 76 -1.75 1.37 9.31
C ILE A 76 -0.65 0.33 9.57
N PRO A 77 -0.90 -0.73 10.37
CA PRO A 77 0.11 -1.77 10.66
C PRO A 77 0.73 -2.37 9.40
N ASN A 78 2.03 -2.72 9.42
CA ASN A 78 2.68 -3.35 8.26
C ASN A 78 2.50 -4.87 8.32
N GLN A 79 1.25 -5.31 8.25
CA GLN A 79 0.87 -6.72 8.26
C GLN A 79 0.07 -7.02 7.00
N VAL A 80 0.42 -8.09 6.28
CA VAL A 80 -0.21 -8.43 5.00
C VAL A 80 -1.11 -9.63 5.19
N HIS A 81 -2.27 -9.62 4.55
CA HIS A 81 -3.30 -10.64 4.69
C HIS A 81 -3.60 -11.25 3.32
N TYR A 82 -3.45 -12.57 3.22
CA TYR A 82 -3.90 -13.39 2.10
C TYR A 82 -4.96 -14.38 2.58
N ILE A 83 -6.03 -14.60 1.80
CA ILE A 83 -7.07 -15.58 2.12
C ILE A 83 -6.98 -16.76 1.15
N TRP A 84 -6.94 -17.97 1.69
CA TRP A 84 -7.06 -19.21 0.91
C TRP A 84 -8.12 -20.13 1.49
N ALA A 85 -9.33 -20.09 0.93
CA ALA A 85 -10.42 -20.98 1.32
C ALA A 85 -10.36 -22.30 0.54
N LEU A 86 -10.62 -23.41 1.21
CA LEU A 86 -10.79 -24.75 0.63
C LEU A 86 -12.24 -25.21 0.83
N ASN A 87 -12.78 -25.88 -0.20
CA ASN A 87 -14.07 -26.57 -0.08
C ASN A 87 -13.92 -27.87 0.74
N ASP A 88 -12.86 -28.62 0.46
CA ASP A 88 -12.43 -29.76 1.25
C ASP A 88 -11.24 -29.33 2.11
N THR A 89 -11.44 -29.25 3.42
CA THR A 89 -10.39 -28.83 4.37
C THR A 89 -9.23 -29.83 4.44
N SER A 90 -9.40 -31.05 3.93
CA SER A 90 -8.32 -32.04 3.82
C SER A 90 -7.50 -31.91 2.54
N GLY A 91 -7.98 -31.13 1.57
CA GLY A 91 -7.35 -30.90 0.27
C GLY A 91 -6.04 -30.12 0.36
N ASP A 92 -5.17 -30.31 -0.63
CA ASP A 92 -3.85 -29.69 -0.66
C ASP A 92 -3.88 -28.20 -0.97
N LEU A 93 -2.91 -27.46 -0.41
CA LEU A 93 -2.66 -26.07 -0.76
C LEU A 93 -1.88 -26.02 -2.07
N LEU A 94 -2.58 -25.81 -3.17
CA LEU A 94 -2.00 -25.75 -4.51
C LEU A 94 -1.86 -24.30 -4.96
N PHE A 95 -0.64 -23.78 -4.93
CA PHE A 95 -0.33 -22.43 -5.41
C PHE A 95 0.37 -22.48 -6.76
N THR A 96 0.18 -21.44 -7.58
CA THR A 96 0.95 -21.21 -8.81
C THR A 96 2.19 -20.35 -8.54
N PHE A 97 3.07 -20.27 -9.55
CA PHE A 97 4.20 -19.35 -9.53
C PHE A 97 3.74 -17.89 -9.37
N GLU A 98 2.70 -17.44 -10.08
CA GLU A 98 2.20 -16.06 -9.96
C GLU A 98 1.76 -15.73 -8.52
N GLN A 99 1.12 -16.68 -7.84
CA GLN A 99 0.67 -16.50 -6.46
C GLN A 99 1.85 -16.43 -5.50
N TYR A 100 2.90 -17.23 -5.73
CA TYR A 100 4.16 -17.08 -5.00
C TYR A 100 4.83 -15.72 -5.27
N LEU A 101 4.81 -15.26 -6.52
CA LEU A 101 5.32 -13.95 -6.93
C LEU A 101 4.61 -12.81 -6.20
N SER A 102 3.29 -12.89 -6.02
CA SER A 102 2.54 -11.89 -5.23
C SER A 102 3.04 -11.82 -3.79
N VAL A 103 3.08 -12.96 -3.08
CA VAL A 103 3.48 -12.99 -1.66
C VAL A 103 4.93 -12.55 -1.47
N TYR A 104 5.82 -12.99 -2.36
CA TYR A 104 7.22 -12.61 -2.30
C TYR A 104 7.44 -11.14 -2.65
N SER A 105 6.69 -10.59 -3.61
CA SER A 105 6.73 -9.16 -3.94
C SER A 105 6.32 -8.29 -2.75
N ALA A 106 5.28 -8.71 -2.01
CA ALA A 106 4.88 -8.05 -0.76
C ALA A 106 6.00 -8.11 0.29
N TRP A 107 6.63 -9.27 0.47
CA TRP A 107 7.77 -9.43 1.38
C TRP A 107 8.98 -8.55 0.96
N TYR A 108 9.30 -8.55 -0.33
CA TYR A 108 10.44 -7.86 -0.92
C TYR A 108 10.33 -6.33 -0.77
N TYR A 109 9.20 -5.76 -1.17
CA TYR A 109 9.01 -4.32 -1.17
C TYR A 109 8.53 -3.77 0.16
N TRP A 110 7.57 -4.42 0.81
CA TRP A 110 6.89 -3.84 1.97
C TRP A 110 7.53 -4.23 3.29
N LYS A 111 8.32 -5.32 3.32
CA LYS A 111 9.01 -5.82 4.52
C LYS A 111 8.06 -5.87 5.74
N PRO A 112 6.92 -6.57 5.62
CA PRO A 112 5.91 -6.60 6.67
C PRO A 112 6.45 -7.26 7.94
N GLN A 113 5.89 -6.88 9.09
CA GLN A 113 6.19 -7.57 10.35
C GLN A 113 5.67 -9.01 10.32
N THR A 114 4.50 -9.20 9.70
CA THR A 114 3.86 -10.51 9.56
C THR A 114 3.14 -10.58 8.22
N ILE A 115 3.25 -11.72 7.55
CA ILE A 115 2.36 -12.10 6.46
C ILE A 115 1.43 -13.17 7.00
N TYR A 116 0.12 -12.98 6.92
CA TYR A 116 -0.86 -13.96 7.33
C TYR A 116 -1.43 -14.66 6.10
N LEU A 117 -1.34 -15.99 6.09
CA LEU A 117 -2.15 -16.84 5.24
C LEU A 117 -3.34 -17.34 6.06
N HIS A 118 -4.51 -16.73 5.87
CA HIS A 118 -5.75 -17.17 6.52
C HIS A 118 -6.36 -18.31 5.70
N THR A 119 -6.54 -19.47 6.31
CA THR A 119 -7.06 -20.66 5.61
C THR A 119 -7.84 -21.56 6.55
N ASN A 120 -8.75 -22.36 5.99
CA ASN A 120 -9.41 -23.47 6.67
C ASN A 120 -8.78 -24.83 6.34
N ALA A 121 -7.59 -24.86 5.73
CA ALA A 121 -6.86 -26.09 5.50
C ALA A 121 -6.54 -26.80 6.82
N GLY A 122 -6.79 -28.10 6.88
CA GLY A 122 -6.45 -28.93 8.02
C GLY A 122 -4.94 -29.05 8.19
N GLU A 123 -4.50 -29.28 9.43
CA GLU A 123 -3.08 -29.44 9.77
C GLU A 123 -2.32 -30.43 8.87
N PRO A 124 -2.89 -31.60 8.46
CA PRO A 124 -2.21 -32.49 7.53
C PRO A 124 -1.93 -31.86 6.15
N ALA A 125 -2.86 -31.06 5.62
CA ALA A 125 -2.67 -30.38 4.34
C ALA A 125 -1.57 -29.31 4.44
N ILE A 126 -1.53 -28.59 5.56
CA ILE A 126 -0.48 -27.60 5.84
C ILE A 126 0.89 -28.28 5.98
N ALA A 127 0.97 -29.43 6.64
CA ALA A 127 2.21 -30.19 6.74
C ALA A 127 2.74 -30.61 5.37
N ARG A 128 1.87 -31.19 4.51
CA ARG A 128 2.26 -31.58 3.14
C ARG A 128 2.67 -30.39 2.27
N ALA A 129 2.02 -29.24 2.48
CA ALA A 129 2.39 -28.00 1.81
C ALA A 129 3.78 -27.49 2.23
N ARG A 130 4.14 -27.60 3.53
CA ARG A 130 5.48 -27.26 4.03
C ARG A 130 6.55 -28.19 3.50
N ASP A 131 6.21 -29.46 3.29
CA ASP A 131 7.12 -30.47 2.73
C ASP A 131 7.27 -30.35 1.20
N GLY A 132 6.43 -29.53 0.55
CA GLY A 132 6.48 -29.32 -0.90
C GLY A 132 6.00 -30.52 -1.73
N VAL A 133 5.20 -31.41 -1.12
CA VAL A 133 4.80 -32.69 -1.75
C VAL A 133 4.01 -32.48 -3.04
N PHE A 134 3.07 -31.53 -3.03
CA PHE A 134 2.13 -31.32 -4.15
C PHE A 134 2.30 -29.97 -4.84
N SER A 135 2.95 -29.01 -4.18
CA SER A 135 3.21 -27.69 -4.74
C SER A 135 4.50 -27.15 -4.15
N LYS A 136 5.52 -27.05 -5.00
CA LYS A 136 6.76 -26.32 -4.67
C LYS A 136 6.44 -24.89 -4.22
N TRP A 137 5.47 -24.25 -4.86
CA TRP A 137 5.08 -22.87 -4.57
C TRP A 137 4.44 -22.73 -3.19
N ALA A 138 3.65 -23.70 -2.74
CA ALA A 138 3.14 -23.73 -1.38
C ALA A 138 4.28 -23.79 -0.34
N MET A 139 5.25 -24.68 -0.54
CA MET A 139 6.44 -24.74 0.31
C MET A 139 7.19 -23.40 0.32
N ARG A 140 7.40 -22.80 -0.87
CA ARG A 140 8.11 -21.51 -0.98
C ARG A 140 7.37 -20.38 -0.28
N ILE A 141 6.06 -20.26 -0.44
CA ILE A 141 5.22 -19.30 0.29
C ILE A 141 5.37 -19.53 1.80
N LEU A 142 5.15 -20.76 2.26
CA LEU A 142 5.21 -21.10 3.69
C LEU A 142 6.59 -20.94 4.32
N SER A 143 7.65 -20.86 3.50
CA SER A 143 9.02 -20.61 3.93
C SER A 143 9.41 -19.13 3.97
N ILE A 144 8.53 -18.20 3.56
CA ILE A 144 8.83 -16.76 3.58
C ILE A 144 9.01 -16.29 5.03
N PRO A 145 10.11 -15.59 5.36
CA PRO A 145 10.34 -15.07 6.71
C PRO A 145 9.19 -14.17 7.19
N GLY A 146 8.65 -14.47 8.37
CA GLY A 146 7.54 -13.73 8.96
C GLY A 146 6.16 -14.18 8.49
N LEU A 147 6.05 -15.17 7.59
CA LEU A 147 4.76 -15.75 7.24
C LEU A 147 4.21 -16.63 8.37
N ARG A 148 2.91 -16.48 8.64
CA ARG A 148 2.15 -17.27 9.61
C ARG A 148 0.88 -17.81 8.97
N VAL A 149 0.63 -19.10 9.14
CA VAL A 149 -0.67 -19.68 8.83
C VAL A 149 -1.61 -19.35 9.98
N ASN A 150 -2.74 -18.74 9.65
CA ASN A 150 -3.82 -18.48 10.59
C ASN A 150 -5.01 -19.37 10.22
N LEU A 151 -5.30 -20.35 11.08
CA LEU A 151 -6.46 -21.21 10.88
C LEU A 151 -7.74 -20.43 11.20
N VAL A 152 -8.64 -20.35 10.23
CA VAL A 152 -9.91 -19.65 10.37
C VAL A 152 -11.05 -20.53 9.90
N GLU A 153 -12.18 -20.42 10.60
CA GLU A 153 -13.44 -20.92 10.08
C GLU A 153 -13.90 -19.97 8.96
N MET A 154 -14.09 -20.53 7.76
CA MET A 154 -14.50 -19.74 6.60
C MET A 154 -16.02 -19.50 6.65
N PRO A 155 -16.48 -18.24 6.52
CA PRO A 155 -17.91 -17.95 6.57
C PRO A 155 -18.60 -18.54 5.34
N ASN A 156 -19.71 -19.24 5.53
CA ASN A 156 -20.49 -19.83 4.44
C ASN A 156 -21.86 -19.17 4.22
N THR A 157 -22.22 -18.24 5.12
CA THR A 157 -23.50 -17.54 5.16
C THR A 157 -23.31 -16.11 5.67
N THR A 158 -24.27 -15.24 5.35
CA THR A 158 -24.44 -13.95 6.00
C THR A 158 -24.91 -14.11 7.45
N LYS A 159 -24.89 -13.03 8.24
CA LYS A 159 -25.43 -13.02 9.62
C LYS A 159 -26.91 -13.45 9.70
N ASP A 160 -27.66 -13.23 8.62
CA ASP A 160 -29.08 -13.57 8.50
C ASP A 160 -29.31 -14.95 7.84
N GLY A 161 -28.24 -15.74 7.65
CA GLY A 161 -28.30 -17.12 7.17
C GLY A 161 -28.34 -17.29 5.65
N VAL A 162 -28.25 -16.21 4.87
CA VAL A 162 -28.20 -16.29 3.40
C VAL A 162 -26.88 -16.93 2.96
N LYS A 163 -26.94 -18.05 2.22
CA LYS A 163 -25.75 -18.77 1.73
C LYS A 163 -24.98 -17.98 0.67
N PHE A 164 -23.66 -18.10 0.71
CA PHE A 164 -22.81 -17.54 -0.33
C PHE A 164 -22.90 -18.35 -1.63
N ARG A 165 -22.97 -17.62 -2.75
CA ARG A 165 -23.20 -18.19 -4.09
C ARG A 165 -21.91 -18.72 -4.68
N PHE A 166 -20.82 -17.99 -4.48
CA PHE A 166 -19.51 -18.29 -5.04
C PHE A 166 -18.48 -18.44 -3.92
N LYS A 167 -17.43 -19.22 -4.18
CA LYS A 167 -16.33 -19.44 -3.22
C LYS A 167 -15.56 -18.13 -3.00
N GLU A 168 -15.49 -17.30 -4.02
CA GLU A 168 -14.86 -15.98 -4.01
C GLU A 168 -15.56 -15.07 -3.00
N HIS A 169 -16.89 -15.19 -2.84
CA HIS A 169 -17.62 -14.45 -1.82
C HIS A 169 -17.21 -14.86 -0.40
N ILE A 170 -16.88 -16.14 -0.16
CA ILE A 170 -16.32 -16.59 1.14
C ILE A 170 -15.04 -15.81 1.44
N SER A 171 -14.17 -15.67 0.43
CA SER A 171 -12.93 -14.90 0.54
C SER A 171 -13.19 -13.42 0.80
N ASP A 172 -14.23 -12.82 0.19
CA ASP A 172 -14.62 -11.44 0.42
C ASP A 172 -15.00 -11.16 1.87
N PHE A 173 -15.79 -12.03 2.50
CA PHE A 173 -16.13 -11.85 3.91
C PHE A 173 -14.92 -12.10 4.83
N ALA A 174 -14.10 -13.11 4.50
CA ALA A 174 -12.92 -13.45 5.29
C ALA A 174 -11.84 -12.34 5.26
N ARG A 175 -11.56 -11.73 4.10
CA ARG A 175 -10.55 -10.66 3.95
C ARG A 175 -10.90 -9.42 4.77
N VAL A 176 -12.16 -9.03 4.77
CA VAL A 176 -12.64 -7.86 5.52
C VAL A 176 -12.58 -8.13 7.01
N LYS A 177 -13.00 -9.33 7.45
CA LYS A 177 -12.84 -9.74 8.84
C LYS A 177 -11.37 -9.77 9.28
N ALA A 178 -10.47 -10.29 8.46
CA ALA A 178 -9.05 -10.32 8.77
C ALA A 178 -8.49 -8.90 8.99
N VAL A 179 -8.74 -7.97 8.08
CA VAL A 179 -8.28 -6.58 8.23
C VAL A 179 -9.00 -5.86 9.39
N HIS A 180 -10.27 -6.18 9.65
CA HIS A 180 -10.98 -5.66 10.82
C HIS A 180 -10.28 -6.06 12.12
N ASP A 181 -9.96 -7.35 12.28
CA ASP A 181 -9.46 -7.92 13.53
C ASP A 181 -7.97 -7.64 13.79
N TYR A 182 -7.18 -7.50 12.73
CA TYR A 182 -5.72 -7.33 12.81
C TYR A 182 -5.24 -5.94 12.38
N GLY A 183 -6.04 -5.18 11.61
CA GLY A 183 -5.55 -4.07 10.81
C GLY A 183 -4.64 -4.57 9.68
N GLY A 184 -3.97 -3.66 8.98
CA GLY A 184 -2.98 -3.99 7.96
C GLY A 184 -3.51 -3.86 6.54
N ILE A 185 -2.95 -4.67 5.63
CA ILE A 185 -3.14 -4.60 4.18
C ILE A 185 -3.63 -5.96 3.69
N TYR A 186 -4.76 -5.96 3.00
CA TYR A 186 -5.19 -7.11 2.23
C TYR A 186 -4.83 -6.91 0.75
N ILE A 187 -4.33 -7.98 0.12
CA ILE A 187 -4.24 -8.07 -1.35
C ILE A 187 -4.63 -9.48 -1.83
N ASP A 188 -5.28 -9.58 -2.98
CA ASP A 188 -5.51 -10.83 -3.71
C ASP A 188 -4.17 -11.44 -4.22
N PHE A 189 -4.20 -12.73 -4.53
CA PHE A 189 -3.01 -13.47 -4.97
C PHE A 189 -2.54 -13.14 -6.40
N ASP A 190 -3.37 -12.45 -7.18
CA ASP A 190 -3.07 -11.92 -8.52
C ASP A 190 -2.76 -10.41 -8.47
N ILE A 191 -2.44 -9.87 -7.29
CA ILE A 191 -1.89 -8.51 -7.13
C ILE A 191 -0.38 -8.57 -6.92
N GLN A 192 0.36 -7.80 -7.72
CA GLN A 192 1.81 -7.70 -7.68
C GLN A 192 2.27 -6.35 -7.13
N PRO A 193 2.78 -6.28 -5.88
CA PRO A 193 3.46 -5.10 -5.36
C PRO A 193 4.67 -4.68 -6.21
N LEU A 194 4.77 -3.39 -6.52
CA LEU A 194 5.86 -2.83 -7.35
C LEU A 194 6.82 -1.93 -6.57
N ARG A 195 6.46 -1.50 -5.35
CA ARG A 195 7.29 -0.66 -4.48
C ARG A 195 6.76 -0.60 -3.05
N ASP A 196 7.53 0.03 -2.18
CA ASP A 196 7.14 0.26 -0.79
C ASP A 196 5.91 1.18 -0.68
N ILE A 197 4.95 0.78 0.16
CA ILE A 197 3.71 1.50 0.49
C ILE A 197 3.79 2.20 1.86
N ALA A 198 4.95 2.22 2.52
CA ALA A 198 5.10 2.86 3.84
C ALA A 198 4.63 4.31 3.86
N VAL A 199 4.79 5.07 2.76
CA VAL A 199 4.28 6.44 2.63
C VAL A 199 2.76 6.50 2.75
N LEU A 200 2.04 5.52 2.20
CA LEU A 200 0.58 5.43 2.32
C LEU A 200 0.20 5.02 3.74
N ARG A 201 0.81 3.96 4.28
CA ARG A 201 0.48 3.49 5.64
C ARG A 201 0.72 4.54 6.71
N LYS A 202 1.74 5.38 6.54
CA LYS A 202 2.14 6.45 7.49
C LYS A 202 1.57 7.82 7.14
N SER A 203 0.66 7.89 6.17
CA SER A 203 0.03 9.15 5.72
C SER A 203 -0.84 9.83 6.79
N GLY A 204 -1.29 9.07 7.80
CA GLY A 204 -2.21 9.54 8.84
C GLY A 204 -3.68 9.19 8.56
N PHE A 205 -3.99 8.55 7.42
CA PHE A 205 -5.32 8.02 7.17
C PHE A 205 -5.57 6.71 7.91
N ASN A 206 -6.79 6.51 8.41
CA ASN A 206 -7.21 5.28 9.08
C ASN A 206 -7.50 4.15 8.09
N ALA A 207 -7.92 4.48 6.87
CA ALA A 207 -8.15 3.52 5.80
C ALA A 207 -7.76 4.10 4.44
N ILE A 208 -7.28 3.23 3.56
CA ILE A 208 -6.88 3.56 2.20
C ILE A 208 -7.35 2.45 1.26
N GLY A 209 -7.94 2.82 0.13
CA GLY A 209 -8.37 1.91 -0.92
C GLY A 209 -8.16 2.52 -2.30
N GLY A 210 -7.98 1.67 -3.31
CA GLY A 210 -7.77 2.10 -4.69
C GLY A 210 -9.02 1.96 -5.54
N ARG A 211 -9.17 2.82 -6.55
CA ARG A 211 -10.17 2.64 -7.60
C ARG A 211 -9.76 1.52 -8.56
N GLN A 212 -10.75 0.94 -9.22
CA GLN A 212 -10.59 0.06 -10.38
C GLN A 212 -11.26 0.68 -11.62
N GLU A 213 -11.31 -0.07 -12.72
CA GLU A 213 -11.76 0.39 -14.05
C GLU A 213 -13.12 1.07 -14.08
N ASP A 214 -14.11 0.57 -13.34
CA ASP A 214 -15.47 1.12 -13.26
C ASP A 214 -15.61 2.29 -12.27
N ASN A 215 -14.50 2.85 -11.77
CA ASN A 215 -14.43 3.88 -10.74
C ASN A 215 -14.98 3.49 -9.36
N ASN A 216 -15.39 2.24 -9.16
CA ASN A 216 -15.60 1.70 -7.82
C ASN A 216 -14.26 1.42 -7.14
N LEU A 217 -14.28 1.24 -5.82
CA LEU A 217 -13.12 0.77 -5.09
C LEU A 217 -12.91 -0.73 -5.34
N ASN A 218 -11.64 -1.11 -5.44
CA ASN A 218 -11.20 -2.49 -5.59
C ASN A 218 -11.22 -3.19 -4.23
N SER A 219 -12.04 -4.23 -4.06
CA SER A 219 -12.06 -5.05 -2.83
C SER A 219 -10.91 -6.07 -2.75
N GLY A 220 -10.17 -6.22 -3.85
CA GLY A 220 -8.96 -7.02 -3.94
C GLY A 220 -7.73 -6.37 -3.33
N SER A 221 -7.72 -5.04 -3.13
CA SER A 221 -6.64 -4.36 -2.40
C SER A 221 -7.15 -3.21 -1.54
N PHE A 222 -6.91 -3.30 -0.24
CA PHE A 222 -7.24 -2.21 0.69
C PHE A 222 -6.41 -2.34 1.97
N MET A 223 -6.34 -1.25 2.72
CA MET A 223 -5.63 -1.24 3.98
C MET A 223 -6.35 -0.38 5.02
N SER A 224 -6.24 -0.79 6.28
CA SER A 224 -6.96 -0.13 7.37
C SER A 224 -6.27 -0.35 8.71
N LYS A 225 -6.40 0.62 9.63
CA LYS A 225 -6.17 0.38 11.04
C LYS A 225 -7.19 -0.67 11.54
N LYS A 226 -6.77 -1.42 12.57
CA LYS A 226 -7.64 -2.38 13.25
C LYS A 226 -8.91 -1.69 13.73
N GLY A 227 -10.08 -2.26 13.42
CA GLY A 227 -11.38 -1.74 13.82
C GLY A 227 -11.69 -0.30 13.38
N SER A 228 -11.07 0.19 12.30
CA SER A 228 -11.38 1.54 11.80
C SER A 228 -12.83 1.66 11.30
N LYS A 229 -13.34 2.89 11.20
CA LYS A 229 -14.71 3.14 10.73
C LYS A 229 -14.99 2.50 9.37
N MET A 230 -14.04 2.57 8.44
CA MET A 230 -14.21 2.02 7.09
C MET A 230 -14.45 0.52 7.15
N VAL A 231 -13.51 -0.24 7.73
CA VAL A 231 -13.58 -1.71 7.71
C VAL A 231 -14.73 -2.24 8.56
N THR A 232 -15.07 -1.60 9.68
CA THR A 232 -16.23 -1.98 10.51
C THR A 232 -17.55 -1.70 9.81
N LYS A 233 -17.73 -0.51 9.21
CA LYS A 233 -18.96 -0.18 8.46
C LYS A 233 -19.11 -1.08 7.24
N TRP A 234 -18.02 -1.31 6.50
CA TRP A 234 -18.04 -2.19 5.34
C TRP A 234 -18.42 -3.61 5.74
N MET A 235 -17.73 -4.23 6.71
CA MET A 235 -18.03 -5.58 7.19
C MET A 235 -19.51 -5.77 7.55
N ASN A 236 -20.10 -4.82 8.28
CA ASN A 236 -21.52 -4.86 8.61
C ASN A 236 -22.40 -4.72 7.36
N LYS A 237 -22.05 -3.79 6.47
CA LYS A 237 -22.80 -3.51 5.26
C LYS A 237 -22.82 -4.71 4.31
N MET A 238 -21.71 -5.45 4.19
CA MET A 238 -21.62 -6.66 3.37
C MET A 238 -22.73 -7.64 3.71
N HIS A 239 -22.98 -7.88 5.00
CA HIS A 239 -24.05 -8.77 5.44
C HIS A 239 -25.45 -8.24 5.11
N GLU A 240 -25.66 -6.92 5.17
CA GLU A 240 -26.97 -6.31 4.90
C GLU A 240 -27.36 -6.31 3.43
N VAL A 241 -26.38 -6.13 2.53
CA VAL A 241 -26.65 -5.92 1.09
C VAL A 241 -26.38 -7.15 0.23
N TYR A 242 -25.92 -8.24 0.82
CA TYR A 242 -25.58 -9.44 0.07
C TYR A 242 -26.81 -9.98 -0.68
N ASP A 243 -26.74 -9.96 -2.01
CA ASP A 243 -27.80 -10.42 -2.92
C ASP A 243 -27.34 -11.55 -3.85
N GLY A 244 -26.10 -12.05 -3.65
CA GLY A 244 -25.50 -13.09 -4.49
C GLY A 244 -25.03 -12.64 -5.86
N ARG A 245 -25.05 -11.34 -6.17
CA ARG A 245 -24.30 -10.79 -7.31
C ARG A 245 -22.82 -10.63 -6.95
N TRP A 246 -21.99 -10.45 -7.97
CA TRP A 246 -20.53 -10.45 -7.84
C TRP A 246 -19.98 -9.30 -6.99
N THR A 247 -20.51 -8.08 -7.15
CA THR A 247 -19.89 -6.86 -6.60
C THR A 247 -20.67 -6.18 -5.47
N THR A 248 -21.93 -6.56 -5.25
CA THR A 248 -22.85 -5.80 -4.37
C THR A 248 -22.31 -5.67 -2.95
N HIS A 249 -21.86 -6.79 -2.35
CA HIS A 249 -21.29 -6.80 -1.00
C HIS A 249 -19.84 -6.33 -0.96
N SER A 250 -19.08 -6.54 -2.03
CA SER A 250 -17.66 -6.24 -2.09
C SER A 250 -17.44 -4.80 -2.54
N ASN A 251 -17.31 -4.56 -3.85
CA ASN A 251 -16.94 -3.27 -4.43
C ASN A 251 -17.97 -2.16 -4.19
N ASP A 252 -19.26 -2.45 -4.37
CA ASP A 252 -20.31 -1.42 -4.29
C ASP A 252 -20.50 -0.94 -2.84
N ALA A 253 -20.58 -1.88 -1.89
CA ALA A 253 -20.66 -1.56 -0.47
C ALA A 253 -19.40 -0.84 0.04
N LEU A 254 -18.20 -1.30 -0.34
CA LEU A 254 -16.94 -0.64 -0.01
C LEU A 254 -16.94 0.81 -0.53
N THR A 255 -17.35 1.00 -1.78
CA THR A 255 -17.38 2.32 -2.43
C THR A 255 -18.32 3.27 -1.70
N ALA A 256 -19.54 2.82 -1.35
CA ALA A 256 -20.49 3.62 -0.61
C ALA A 256 -19.96 4.02 0.77
N VAL A 257 -19.39 3.06 1.52
CA VAL A 257 -18.81 3.31 2.84
C VAL A 257 -17.62 4.28 2.75
N ALA A 258 -16.68 4.02 1.85
CA ALA A 258 -15.50 4.86 1.67
C ALA A 258 -15.87 6.31 1.32
N ARG A 259 -16.77 6.51 0.36
CA ARG A 259 -17.24 7.85 -0.03
C ARG A 259 -17.91 8.59 1.12
N SER A 260 -18.65 7.88 1.98
CA SER A 260 -19.26 8.49 3.17
C SER A 260 -18.25 8.97 4.21
N LEU A 261 -17.03 8.42 4.21
CA LEU A 261 -15.97 8.73 5.18
C LEU A 261 -14.95 9.76 4.67
N VAL A 262 -14.90 10.04 3.36
CA VAL A 262 -14.00 11.08 2.79
C VAL A 262 -14.19 12.46 3.44
N PRO A 263 -15.41 12.93 3.76
CA PRO A 263 -15.59 14.21 4.44
C PRO A 263 -15.03 14.25 5.87
N GLU A 264 -14.78 13.09 6.49
CA GLU A 264 -14.23 13.00 7.84
C GLU A 264 -12.68 13.02 7.78
N PRO A 265 -12.02 14.07 8.30
CA PRO A 265 -10.57 14.22 8.16
C PRO A 265 -9.78 13.02 8.69
N GLY A 266 -8.93 12.44 7.86
CA GLY A 266 -8.06 11.32 8.23
C GLY A 266 -8.77 9.96 8.26
N GLU A 267 -10.05 9.85 7.91
CA GLU A 267 -10.72 8.53 7.92
C GLU A 267 -10.43 7.72 6.67
N MET A 268 -10.58 8.31 5.48
CA MET A 268 -10.45 7.59 4.22
C MET A 268 -9.63 8.35 3.18
N LEU A 269 -8.64 7.68 2.59
CA LEU A 269 -7.96 8.09 1.36
C LEU A 269 -8.35 7.15 0.22
N ILE A 270 -8.93 7.71 -0.85
CA ILE A 270 -9.23 6.97 -2.07
C ILE A 270 -8.14 7.27 -3.09
N MET A 271 -7.38 6.25 -3.46
CA MET A 271 -6.30 6.33 -4.44
C MET A 271 -6.86 6.18 -5.86
N ASP A 272 -6.17 6.82 -6.81
CA ASP A 272 -6.49 6.70 -8.23
C ASP A 272 -6.30 5.28 -8.77
N ARG A 273 -6.97 4.95 -9.88
CA ARG A 273 -6.86 3.65 -10.56
C ARG A 273 -5.41 3.33 -10.89
N GLU A 274 -4.67 4.28 -11.47
CA GLU A 274 -3.27 4.04 -11.89
C GLU A 274 -2.35 3.69 -10.71
N ALA A 275 -2.72 4.07 -9.48
CA ALA A 275 -1.92 3.79 -8.30
C ALA A 275 -2.09 2.36 -7.77
N PHE A 276 -3.25 1.73 -7.93
CA PHE A 276 -3.63 0.47 -7.26
C PHE A 276 -4.11 -0.63 -8.23
N ALA A 277 -4.81 -0.27 -9.29
CA ALA A 277 -5.33 -1.21 -10.29
C ALA A 277 -5.23 -0.59 -11.70
N PRO A 278 -4.00 -0.33 -12.20
CA PRO A 278 -3.77 0.34 -13.49
C PRO A 278 -4.32 -0.45 -14.69
N VAL A 279 -4.57 -1.74 -14.53
CA VAL A 279 -5.06 -2.66 -15.57
C VAL A 279 -6.51 -3.05 -15.26
N GLY A 280 -7.33 -3.19 -16.30
CA GLY A 280 -8.71 -3.68 -16.22
C GLY A 280 -8.82 -5.21 -16.25
N TRP A 281 -10.02 -5.72 -16.46
CA TRP A 281 -10.32 -7.16 -16.53
C TRP A 281 -10.85 -7.59 -17.90
N THR A 282 -10.76 -6.72 -18.91
CA THR A 282 -11.20 -7.06 -20.26
C THR A 282 -10.17 -7.92 -20.97
N PHE A 283 -10.57 -8.54 -22.08
CA PHE A 283 -9.66 -9.27 -22.95
C PHE A 283 -8.52 -8.39 -23.49
N ASP A 284 -8.83 -7.13 -23.79
CA ASP A 284 -7.84 -6.17 -24.29
C ASP A 284 -6.83 -5.81 -23.20
N ASP A 285 -7.27 -5.66 -21.95
CA ASP A 285 -6.38 -5.46 -20.80
C ASP A 285 -5.45 -6.65 -20.58
N ALA A 286 -5.99 -7.88 -20.66
CA ALA A 286 -5.19 -9.08 -20.52
C ALA A 286 -4.11 -9.18 -21.62
N ARG A 287 -4.47 -8.88 -22.88
CA ARG A 287 -3.48 -8.83 -23.96
C ARG A 287 -2.46 -7.71 -23.79
N ASP A 288 -2.86 -6.53 -23.33
CA ASP A 288 -1.95 -5.42 -23.05
C ASP A 288 -0.96 -5.77 -21.94
N LEU A 289 -1.43 -6.41 -20.86
CA LEU A 289 -0.59 -6.75 -19.72
C LEU A 289 0.33 -7.95 -20.02
N PHE A 290 -0.22 -9.03 -20.59
CA PHE A 290 0.48 -10.31 -20.72
C PHE A 290 1.05 -10.59 -22.11
N GLY A 291 0.62 -9.87 -23.14
CA GLY A 291 1.01 -10.10 -24.53
C GLY A 291 2.52 -10.02 -24.75
N LEU A 292 3.01 -10.89 -25.65
CA LEU A 292 4.43 -10.96 -25.97
C LEU A 292 4.82 -9.92 -27.03
N HIS A 293 5.96 -9.28 -26.80
CA HIS A 293 6.66 -8.42 -27.75
C HIS A 293 7.90 -9.15 -28.28
N ASN A 294 8.08 -9.14 -29.61
CA ASN A 294 9.08 -9.94 -30.35
C ASN A 294 10.53 -9.45 -30.21
N GLU A 295 10.89 -8.84 -29.09
CA GLU A 295 12.28 -8.42 -28.84
C GLU A 295 13.12 -9.62 -28.41
N THR A 296 14.29 -9.78 -29.03
CA THR A 296 15.20 -10.89 -28.73
C THR A 296 15.77 -10.70 -27.33
N THR A 297 15.60 -11.69 -26.47
CA THR A 297 16.21 -11.68 -25.13
C THR A 297 17.36 -12.66 -25.13
N HIS A 298 18.53 -12.23 -24.66
CA HIS A 298 19.73 -13.08 -24.64
C HIS A 298 19.70 -14.14 -23.53
N LEU A 299 18.53 -14.43 -22.94
CA LEU A 299 18.42 -15.43 -21.88
C LEU A 299 18.78 -16.83 -22.34
N GLU A 300 18.51 -17.16 -23.61
CA GLU A 300 18.82 -18.46 -24.21
C GLU A 300 20.33 -18.73 -24.26
N GLN A 301 21.15 -17.69 -24.10
CA GLN A 301 22.61 -17.78 -24.11
C GLN A 301 23.21 -17.87 -22.69
N LEU A 302 22.38 -17.77 -21.65
CA LEU A 302 22.82 -17.82 -20.27
C LEU A 302 22.72 -19.25 -19.72
N ALA A 303 23.83 -19.75 -19.17
CA ALA A 303 23.81 -21.00 -18.42
C ALA A 303 23.06 -20.81 -17.08
N PRO A 304 22.38 -21.85 -16.55
CA PRO A 304 21.76 -21.78 -15.23
C PRO A 304 22.73 -21.30 -14.15
N GLY A 305 22.28 -20.33 -13.34
CA GLY A 305 23.08 -19.71 -12.28
C GLY A 305 23.94 -18.53 -12.73
N GLN A 306 23.93 -18.15 -14.02
CA GLN A 306 24.67 -16.96 -14.47
C GLN A 306 23.98 -15.66 -14.08
N PRO A 307 24.74 -14.57 -13.84
CA PRO A 307 24.16 -13.28 -13.53
C PRO A 307 23.23 -12.77 -14.64
N LEU A 308 21.97 -12.51 -14.27
CA LEU A 308 20.99 -11.90 -15.16
C LEU A 308 21.28 -10.39 -15.37
N PRO A 309 21.02 -9.87 -16.59
CA PRO A 309 21.19 -8.46 -16.93
C PRO A 309 20.56 -7.50 -15.93
N SER A 310 21.13 -6.31 -15.83
CA SER A 310 20.57 -5.26 -15.00
C SER A 310 19.28 -4.66 -15.61
N TYR A 311 18.50 -3.98 -14.78
CA TYR A 311 17.18 -3.40 -15.13
C TYR A 311 17.25 -1.90 -15.47
N ASP A 312 18.43 -1.30 -15.35
CA ASP A 312 18.73 0.14 -15.40
C ASP A 312 18.86 0.70 -16.84
N GLY A 313 18.28 0.00 -17.82
CA GLY A 313 18.17 0.46 -19.20
C GLY A 313 16.95 1.35 -19.43
N LYS A 314 16.97 2.13 -20.52
CA LYS A 314 15.77 2.82 -21.01
C LYS A 314 14.70 1.76 -21.32
N PRO A 315 13.46 1.89 -20.79
CA PRO A 315 12.39 0.97 -21.13
C PRO A 315 12.14 0.89 -22.64
N PRO A 316 11.79 -0.30 -23.17
CA PRO A 316 11.33 -0.44 -24.55
C PRO A 316 10.15 0.49 -24.84
N ALA A 317 9.97 0.89 -26.10
CA ALA A 317 8.94 1.86 -26.47
C ALA A 317 7.50 1.35 -26.26
N TRP A 318 7.31 0.03 -26.24
CA TRP A 318 6.02 -0.61 -25.95
C TRP A 318 5.74 -0.76 -24.46
N ALA A 319 6.77 -0.65 -23.61
CA ALA A 319 6.63 -0.92 -22.18
C ALA A 319 5.78 0.15 -21.51
N ARG A 320 4.72 -0.29 -20.84
CA ARG A 320 3.84 0.57 -20.04
C ARG A 320 4.61 1.15 -18.87
N ASP A 321 4.41 2.44 -18.64
CA ASP A 321 4.98 3.13 -17.50
C ASP A 321 4.14 2.91 -16.23
N PHE A 322 4.63 2.05 -15.34
CA PHE A 322 4.05 1.82 -14.01
C PHE A 322 4.62 2.77 -12.94
N SER A 323 5.30 3.87 -13.31
CA SER A 323 5.91 4.82 -12.36
C SER A 323 4.91 5.46 -11.39
N ALA A 324 3.60 5.46 -11.69
CA ALA A 324 2.55 5.90 -10.77
C ALA A 324 1.99 4.80 -9.86
N SER A 325 2.29 3.53 -10.15
CA SER A 325 1.63 2.36 -9.55
C SER A 325 2.38 1.80 -8.33
N TYR A 326 1.68 1.61 -7.22
CA TYR A 326 2.22 0.88 -6.06
C TYR A 326 2.12 -0.63 -6.23
N MET A 327 1.11 -1.09 -6.97
CA MET A 327 0.83 -2.48 -7.26
C MET A 327 0.05 -2.60 -8.58
N ILE A 328 0.05 -3.80 -9.16
CA ILE A 328 -0.78 -4.17 -10.32
C ILE A 328 -1.77 -5.22 -9.84
N HIS A 329 -3.08 -4.98 -10.00
CA HIS A 329 -4.06 -6.05 -9.96
C HIS A 329 -4.15 -6.63 -11.37
N CYS A 330 -3.71 -7.88 -11.52
CA CYS A 330 -3.49 -8.47 -12.84
C CYS A 330 -4.77 -8.99 -13.50
N PHE A 331 -5.78 -9.35 -12.69
CA PHE A 331 -7.02 -9.98 -13.14
C PHE A 331 -6.73 -11.15 -14.07
N THR A 332 -5.78 -12.00 -13.65
CA THR A 332 -5.23 -13.05 -14.51
C THR A 332 -6.36 -13.87 -15.12
N PRO A 333 -6.47 -13.91 -16.46
CA PRO A 333 -7.59 -14.55 -17.09
C PRO A 333 -7.55 -16.06 -16.91
N ASP A 334 -8.71 -16.69 -17.08
CA ASP A 334 -8.73 -18.06 -17.55
C ASP A 334 -8.18 -18.08 -18.99
N TRP A 335 -6.97 -18.63 -19.17
CA TRP A 335 -6.28 -18.68 -20.46
C TRP A 335 -7.07 -19.44 -21.54
N ASP A 336 -7.93 -20.39 -21.15
CA ASP A 336 -8.76 -21.14 -22.12
C ASP A 336 -9.92 -20.29 -22.65
N LEU A 337 -10.42 -19.35 -21.84
CA LEU A 337 -11.54 -18.47 -22.19
C LEU A 337 -11.07 -17.14 -22.80
N ASN A 338 -9.94 -16.60 -22.34
CA ASN A 338 -9.39 -15.31 -22.73
C ASN A 338 -7.93 -15.49 -23.18
N GLN A 339 -7.78 -16.10 -24.36
CA GLN A 339 -6.47 -16.46 -24.92
C GLN A 339 -5.60 -15.24 -25.23
N VAL A 340 -4.42 -15.19 -24.64
CA VAL A 340 -3.34 -14.28 -25.04
C VAL A 340 -2.38 -15.06 -25.92
N GLU A 341 -2.15 -14.60 -27.15
CA GLU A 341 -1.34 -15.34 -28.13
C GLU A 341 0.07 -15.65 -27.57
N GLY A 342 0.43 -16.93 -27.58
CA GLY A 342 1.73 -17.39 -27.08
C GLY A 342 1.88 -17.43 -25.56
N VAL A 343 0.82 -17.16 -24.78
CA VAL A 343 0.84 -17.17 -23.31
C VAL A 343 -0.28 -18.06 -22.79
N THR A 344 0.10 -19.12 -22.09
CA THR A 344 -0.83 -20.08 -21.48
C THR A 344 -0.63 -20.23 -19.96
N GLU A 345 0.44 -19.65 -19.43
CA GLU A 345 0.82 -19.70 -18.02
C GLU A 345 1.86 -18.61 -17.71
N ILE A 346 1.96 -18.23 -16.44
CA ILE A 346 3.00 -17.35 -15.93
C ILE A 346 4.10 -18.20 -15.27
N THR A 347 5.28 -18.21 -15.87
CA THR A 347 6.46 -18.94 -15.35
C THR A 347 7.61 -17.98 -15.01
N PRO A 348 8.61 -18.42 -14.23
CA PRO A 348 9.83 -17.63 -14.05
C PRO A 348 10.50 -17.30 -15.37
N ALA A 349 10.56 -18.24 -16.32
CA ALA A 349 11.11 -18.00 -17.65
C ALA A 349 10.35 -16.90 -18.41
N TYR A 350 9.01 -16.93 -18.37
CA TYR A 350 8.17 -15.89 -18.96
C TYR A 350 8.54 -14.50 -18.42
N VAL A 351 8.63 -14.35 -17.09
CA VAL A 351 8.97 -13.06 -16.47
C VAL A 351 10.40 -12.63 -16.80
N LEU A 352 11.36 -13.56 -16.70
CA LEU A 352 12.76 -13.26 -16.94
C LEU A 352 13.02 -12.82 -18.38
N LYS A 353 12.24 -13.32 -19.35
CA LYS A 353 12.30 -12.86 -20.75
C LYS A 353 11.92 -11.39 -20.90
N ARG A 354 11.14 -10.77 -20.00
CA ARG A 354 10.76 -9.35 -20.09
C ARG A 354 10.09 -8.98 -21.42
N GLN A 355 9.31 -9.90 -22.00
CA GLN A 355 8.65 -9.70 -23.28
C GLN A 355 7.20 -9.22 -23.15
N SER A 356 6.72 -8.89 -21.95
CA SER A 356 5.37 -8.35 -21.73
C SER A 356 5.42 -7.25 -20.68
N ASN A 357 4.34 -6.46 -20.56
CA ASN A 357 4.22 -5.44 -19.53
C ASN A 357 4.27 -6.05 -18.12
N PHE A 358 3.62 -7.19 -17.90
CA PHE A 358 3.69 -7.95 -16.65
C PHE A 358 5.12 -8.40 -16.35
N ALA A 359 5.78 -9.04 -17.34
CA ALA A 359 7.12 -9.57 -17.19
C ALA A 359 8.12 -8.44 -16.89
N TYR A 360 7.98 -7.30 -17.57
CA TYR A 360 8.84 -6.14 -17.37
C TYR A 360 8.65 -5.54 -15.96
N ALA A 361 7.40 -5.38 -15.51
CA ALA A 361 7.08 -4.80 -14.21
C ALA A 361 7.54 -5.69 -13.02
N THR A 362 7.43 -7.01 -13.17
CA THR A 362 7.74 -7.98 -12.10
C THR A 362 9.18 -8.52 -12.16
N TYR A 363 9.92 -8.23 -13.23
CA TYR A 363 11.30 -8.66 -13.44
C TYR A 363 12.24 -8.42 -12.24
N PRO A 364 12.25 -7.25 -11.57
CA PRO A 364 13.18 -7.02 -10.46
C PRO A 364 13.05 -8.05 -9.34
N VAL A 365 11.80 -8.49 -9.07
CA VAL A 365 11.51 -9.46 -8.01
C VAL A 365 11.91 -10.87 -8.45
N VAL A 366 11.56 -11.29 -9.66
CA VAL A 366 11.91 -12.63 -10.15
C VAL A 366 13.42 -12.78 -10.36
N ARG A 367 14.11 -11.70 -10.77
CA ARG A 367 15.58 -11.66 -10.81
C ARG A 367 16.19 -11.89 -9.42
N ASP A 368 15.67 -11.24 -8.38
CA ASP A 368 16.13 -11.46 -7.00
C ASP A 368 15.90 -12.91 -6.55
N MET A 369 14.73 -13.49 -6.87
CA MET A 369 14.46 -14.91 -6.60
C MET A 369 15.43 -15.85 -7.30
N TYR A 370 15.74 -15.58 -8.57
CA TYR A 370 16.67 -16.38 -9.37
C TYR A 370 18.07 -16.37 -8.76
N HIS A 371 18.58 -15.19 -8.41
CA HIS A 371 19.90 -15.04 -7.76
C HIS A 371 19.97 -15.71 -6.40
N LYS A 372 18.85 -15.85 -5.71
CA LYS A 372 18.74 -16.58 -4.44
C LYS A 372 18.49 -18.09 -4.61
N GLY A 373 18.42 -18.60 -5.85
CA GLY A 373 18.12 -20.01 -6.13
C GLY A 373 16.70 -20.43 -5.73
N LEU A 374 15.77 -19.48 -5.63
CA LEU A 374 14.37 -19.75 -5.27
C LEU A 374 13.57 -20.23 -6.49
N VAL A 375 13.95 -19.75 -7.68
CA VAL A 375 13.38 -20.10 -8.99
C VAL A 375 14.48 -20.41 -10.00
N THR A 376 14.12 -21.15 -11.04
CA THR A 376 14.95 -21.53 -12.19
C THR A 376 14.20 -21.27 -13.51
N LEU A 377 14.85 -21.38 -14.66
CA LEU A 377 14.20 -21.18 -15.96
C LEU A 377 13.30 -22.37 -16.34
N GLU A 378 13.55 -23.52 -15.73
CA GLU A 378 12.85 -24.78 -15.98
C GLU A 378 11.60 -24.94 -15.10
N ASP A 379 11.40 -24.03 -14.16
CA ASP A 379 10.25 -24.04 -13.27
C ASP A 379 8.94 -23.77 -14.03
N LYS A 380 7.95 -24.61 -13.76
CA LYS A 380 6.60 -24.52 -14.31
C LYS A 380 5.70 -23.67 -13.43
N GLU A 381 4.56 -23.27 -13.97
CA GLU A 381 3.58 -22.50 -13.19
C GLU A 381 2.97 -23.30 -12.04
N ARG A 382 2.73 -24.61 -12.20
CA ARG A 382 2.12 -25.50 -11.20
C ARG A 382 3.05 -26.61 -10.75
#